data_AF-A0A3N5NNM2-F1
#
_entry.id   AF-A0A3N5NNM2-F1
#
_cell.length_a   1.000
_cell.length_b   1.000
_cell.length_c   1.000
_cell.angle_alpha   90.00
_cell.angle_beta   90.00
_cell.angle_gamma   90.00
#
_symmetry.space_group_name_H-M   'P 1'
#
loop_
_entity.id
_entity.type
_entity.pdbx_description
1 polymer ?
#
loop_
_entity_poly.entity_id
_entity_poly.type
_entity_poly.pdbx_seq_one_letter_code
_entity_poly.pdbx_strand_id
1 'polypeptide(L)'
;MLDHSSKSDGLRSGREALQALWERGLRGRELLVEHTRIVDAFLSEAFSACPEAKEKMTLIALGGYGRAELFPFSDIDVMLLYEPEVEDRVSAVAESVFYPLWDAGLEVGHGVRTIEACLTDAKKDFYLQVALLDARFLHGDYPLFLRLKREFMQRFLKGREKAFVEDMIAHRKERHRRFGANAYLLEPNIKESRGGLRDIHSILWTSKALLGLENIKSIEEAGLITKEERIALEDSWNYLLRIRNRLHYIKSGKNDRLFFEYQEEVSSFLGHKDSNNMLGVEHFMKEVYGHLQTVAVISDLFFECAYEVSNLSACSKENKILEPGIEVIDCRINLTEPSLLEKCSYLLMRLFAHAARTGLPIYYRTRRLVTANLDLVDEELRSSKYMAEAFLQALQDGERPLEVLDAMLDTGILAAYIPEFSEIKFLAQHDVYHVHTVDRHLLQTVAELHGLKEEESRIFMALKSPHILYLAAL
;
A
#
# COMPACT_ATOMS: atom_id res chain seq x y z
N MET A 1 -11.49 -41.01 14.50
CA MET A 1 -12.77 -40.27 14.48
C MET A 1 -13.13 -39.59 15.81
N LEU A 2 -12.83 -40.13 17.00
CA LEU A 2 -13.20 -39.48 18.27
C LEU A 2 -12.26 -38.33 18.73
N ASP A 3 -11.03 -38.22 18.22
CA ASP A 3 -10.04 -37.20 18.66
C ASP A 3 -10.12 -35.86 17.89
N HIS A 4 -10.59 -35.87 16.63
CA HIS A 4 -10.66 -34.64 15.82
C HIS A 4 -11.71 -33.64 16.32
N SER A 5 -12.86 -34.12 16.83
CA SER A 5 -13.94 -33.28 17.36
C SER A 5 -13.49 -32.40 18.53
N SER A 6 -12.72 -32.96 19.46
CA SER A 6 -12.22 -32.23 20.64
C SER A 6 -11.27 -31.09 20.25
N LYS A 7 -10.42 -31.31 19.25
CA LYS A 7 -9.48 -30.30 18.74
C LYS A 7 -10.23 -29.18 18.00
N SER A 8 -11.19 -29.53 17.13
CA SER A 8 -12.01 -28.51 16.45
C SER A 8 -12.82 -27.66 17.43
N ASP A 9 -13.28 -28.23 18.53
CA ASP A 9 -14.04 -27.51 19.56
C ASP A 9 -13.16 -26.51 20.34
N GLY A 10 -11.88 -26.85 20.59
CA GLY A 10 -10.91 -25.93 21.18
C GLY A 10 -10.60 -24.72 20.29
N LEU A 11 -10.47 -24.93 18.98
CA LEU A 11 -10.23 -23.85 18.02
C LEU A 11 -11.46 -22.93 17.87
N ARG A 12 -12.67 -23.50 17.85
CA ARG A 12 -13.91 -22.73 17.88
C ARG A 12 -14.03 -21.87 19.14
N SER A 13 -13.76 -22.46 20.31
CA SER A 13 -13.77 -21.75 21.60
C SER A 13 -12.75 -20.61 21.65
N GLY A 14 -11.54 -20.81 21.08
CA GLY A 14 -10.53 -19.76 20.98
C GLY A 14 -10.98 -18.58 20.11
N ARG A 15 -11.70 -18.84 19.02
CA ARG A 15 -12.25 -17.79 18.15
C ARG A 15 -13.43 -17.05 18.79
N GLU A 16 -14.27 -17.73 19.55
CA GLU A 16 -15.32 -17.09 20.37
C GLU A 16 -14.71 -16.17 21.42
N ALA A 17 -13.61 -16.60 22.07
CA ALA A 17 -12.86 -15.75 22.99
C ALA A 17 -12.23 -14.53 22.29
N LEU A 18 -11.78 -14.67 21.04
CA LEU A 18 -11.27 -13.55 20.24
C LEU A 18 -12.36 -12.53 19.93
N GLN A 19 -13.58 -12.97 19.63
CA GLN A 19 -14.74 -12.08 19.47
C GLN A 19 -15.02 -11.33 20.78
N ALA A 20 -14.98 -12.01 21.92
CA ALA A 20 -15.15 -11.36 23.23
C ALA A 20 -14.01 -10.36 23.57
N LEU A 21 -12.76 -10.65 23.18
CA LEU A 21 -11.63 -9.72 23.35
C LEU A 21 -11.76 -8.49 22.44
N TRP A 22 -12.29 -8.68 21.24
CA TRP A 22 -12.61 -7.60 20.31
C TRP A 22 -13.71 -6.69 20.86
N GLU A 23 -14.79 -7.26 21.40
CA GLU A 23 -15.86 -6.52 22.09
C GLU A 23 -15.35 -5.74 23.32
N ARG A 24 -14.30 -6.24 23.98
CA ARG A 24 -13.61 -5.58 25.11
C ARG A 24 -12.58 -4.53 24.70
N GLY A 25 -12.40 -4.28 23.40
CA GLY A 25 -11.63 -3.14 22.89
C GLY A 25 -10.30 -3.49 22.23
N LEU A 26 -9.91 -4.76 22.12
CA LEU A 26 -8.73 -5.15 21.34
C LEU A 26 -8.95 -4.87 19.85
N ARG A 27 -8.06 -4.10 19.21
CA ARG A 27 -8.29 -3.56 17.86
C ARG A 27 -7.05 -3.66 16.97
N GLY A 28 -7.27 -3.55 15.66
CA GLY A 28 -6.18 -3.42 14.68
C GLY A 28 -5.22 -4.61 14.70
N ARG A 29 -3.91 -4.32 14.76
CA ARG A 29 -2.86 -5.34 14.68
C ARG A 29 -2.84 -6.30 15.89
N GLU A 30 -3.14 -5.81 17.09
CA GLU A 30 -3.09 -6.64 18.31
C GLU A 30 -4.06 -7.81 18.23
N LEU A 31 -5.28 -7.56 17.72
CA LEU A 31 -6.28 -8.60 17.48
C LEU A 31 -5.77 -9.69 16.54
N LEU A 32 -5.08 -9.30 15.45
CA LEU A 32 -4.56 -10.25 14.46
C LEU A 32 -3.43 -11.11 15.04
N VAL A 33 -2.58 -10.52 15.90
CA VAL A 33 -1.50 -11.25 16.58
C VAL A 33 -2.08 -12.29 17.53
N GLU A 34 -3.10 -11.94 18.33
CA GLU A 34 -3.74 -12.92 19.22
C GLU A 34 -4.44 -14.03 18.43
N HIS A 35 -5.15 -13.68 17.34
CA HIS A 35 -5.75 -14.70 16.47
C HIS A 35 -4.69 -15.65 15.90
N THR A 36 -3.57 -15.10 15.42
CA THR A 36 -2.44 -15.87 14.91
C THR A 36 -1.90 -16.82 15.98
N ARG A 37 -1.72 -16.36 17.23
CA ARG A 37 -1.22 -17.19 18.34
C ARG A 37 -2.13 -18.38 18.65
N ILE A 38 -3.45 -18.18 18.62
CA ILE A 38 -4.43 -19.25 18.82
C ILE A 38 -4.26 -20.34 17.75
N VAL A 39 -4.15 -19.92 16.48
CA VAL A 39 -3.98 -20.85 15.36
C VAL A 39 -2.59 -21.52 15.38
N ASP A 40 -1.53 -20.79 15.73
CA ASP A 40 -0.17 -21.33 15.89
C ASP A 40 -0.13 -22.46 16.94
N ALA A 41 -0.76 -22.23 18.09
CA ALA A 41 -0.82 -23.19 19.19
C ALA A 41 -1.58 -24.46 18.75
N PHE A 42 -2.74 -24.28 18.13
CA PHE A 42 -3.54 -25.38 17.60
C PHE A 42 -2.76 -26.23 16.58
N LEU A 43 -2.12 -25.58 15.61
CA LEU A 43 -1.36 -26.29 14.57
C LEU A 43 -0.14 -27.01 15.11
N SER A 44 0.56 -26.39 16.08
CA SER A 44 1.71 -27.00 16.74
C SER A 44 1.29 -28.24 17.53
N GLU A 45 0.15 -28.20 18.21
CA GLU A 45 -0.42 -29.33 18.93
C GLU A 45 -0.87 -30.44 17.98
N ALA A 46 -1.58 -30.10 16.91
CA ALA A 46 -2.05 -31.05 15.90
C ALA A 46 -0.88 -31.77 15.19
N PHE A 47 0.22 -31.05 14.94
CA PHE A 47 1.45 -31.63 14.41
C PHE A 47 2.13 -32.55 15.43
N SER A 48 2.31 -32.09 16.68
CA SER A 48 2.99 -32.85 17.74
C SER A 48 2.25 -34.12 18.16
N ALA A 49 0.91 -34.10 18.07
CA ALA A 49 0.08 -35.24 18.43
C ALA A 49 0.17 -36.41 17.43
N CYS A 50 0.68 -36.19 16.23
CA CYS A 50 0.82 -37.21 15.20
C CYS A 50 2.16 -37.97 15.38
N PRO A 51 2.15 -39.27 15.70
CA PRO A 51 3.39 -40.06 15.86
C PRO A 51 4.28 -40.08 14.61
N GLU A 52 3.67 -39.92 13.44
CA GLU A 52 4.31 -39.86 12.13
C GLU A 52 4.96 -38.50 11.86
N ALA A 53 4.76 -37.47 12.68
CA ALA A 53 5.40 -36.16 12.56
C ALA A 53 6.73 -36.14 13.35
N LYS A 54 7.84 -36.57 12.72
CA LYS A 54 9.19 -36.53 13.33
C LYS A 54 10.14 -35.64 12.50
N GLU A 55 11.44 -35.77 12.77
CA GLU A 55 12.52 -35.14 11.98
C GLU A 55 12.27 -35.26 10.47
N LYS A 56 12.78 -34.28 9.71
CA LYS A 56 12.59 -34.14 8.26
C LYS A 56 11.20 -33.69 7.81
N MET A 57 10.37 -33.19 8.71
CA MET A 57 9.11 -32.52 8.39
C MET A 57 8.99 -31.21 9.16
N THR A 58 8.42 -30.20 8.51
CA THR A 58 8.30 -28.84 9.06
C THR A 58 6.96 -28.25 8.66
N LEU A 59 6.28 -27.62 9.62
CA LEU A 59 5.10 -26.81 9.38
C LEU A 59 5.46 -25.33 9.27
N ILE A 60 4.99 -24.68 8.21
CA ILE A 60 5.34 -23.31 7.84
C ILE A 60 4.06 -22.52 7.55
N ALA A 61 3.89 -21.36 8.17
CA ALA A 61 2.86 -20.39 7.80
C ALA A 61 3.32 -19.57 6.60
N LEU A 62 2.42 -19.28 5.66
CA LEU A 62 2.69 -18.49 4.46
C LEU A 62 1.78 -17.25 4.40
N GLY A 63 2.15 -16.29 3.55
CA GLY A 63 1.29 -15.14 3.22
C GLY A 63 0.83 -14.34 4.45
N GLY A 64 -0.46 -14.01 4.50
CA GLY A 64 -1.03 -13.20 5.60
C GLY A 64 -0.89 -13.87 6.97
N TYR A 65 -1.03 -15.19 7.03
CA TYR A 65 -0.82 -15.95 8.26
C TYR A 65 0.66 -15.96 8.68
N GLY A 66 1.57 -16.07 7.71
CA GLY A 66 3.01 -15.93 7.91
C GLY A 66 3.41 -14.59 8.54
N ARG A 67 2.78 -13.49 8.11
CA ARG A 67 2.98 -12.13 8.66
C ARG A 67 2.30 -11.87 10.02
N ALA A 68 1.60 -12.85 10.58
CA ALA A 68 0.75 -12.68 11.75
C ALA A 68 -0.38 -11.64 11.57
N GLU A 69 -0.92 -11.58 10.34
CA GLU A 69 -2.07 -10.73 9.97
C GLU A 69 -3.31 -11.59 9.68
N LEU A 70 -3.64 -12.52 10.58
CA LEU A 70 -4.76 -13.43 10.38
C LEU A 70 -6.09 -12.76 10.76
N PHE A 71 -6.86 -12.32 9.76
CA PHE A 71 -8.20 -11.74 9.97
C PHE A 71 -9.21 -12.84 10.33
N PRO A 72 -10.35 -12.50 10.99
CA PRO A 72 -11.31 -13.48 11.49
C PRO A 72 -11.79 -14.52 10.48
N PHE A 73 -11.92 -14.14 9.20
CA PHE A 73 -12.36 -15.02 8.11
C PHE A 73 -11.32 -15.13 6.98
N SER A 74 -10.04 -14.80 7.21
CA SER A 74 -9.00 -15.03 6.19
C SER A 74 -8.59 -16.50 6.12
N ASP A 75 -8.03 -16.87 4.97
CA ASP A 75 -7.41 -18.18 4.77
C ASP A 75 -6.27 -18.40 5.75
N ILE A 76 -6.15 -19.64 6.22
CA ILE A 76 -4.99 -20.11 6.96
C ILE A 76 -4.06 -20.81 5.96
N ASP A 77 -3.07 -20.07 5.46
CA ASP A 77 -2.11 -20.56 4.49
C ASP A 77 -0.96 -21.32 5.17
N VAL A 78 -0.92 -22.65 5.04
CA VAL A 78 0.02 -23.53 5.73
C VAL A 78 0.72 -24.47 4.76
N MET A 79 2.02 -24.68 4.94
CA MET A 79 2.80 -25.63 4.17
C MET A 79 3.44 -26.68 5.08
N LEU A 80 3.19 -27.95 4.76
CA LEU A 80 3.95 -29.08 5.27
C LEU A 80 5.12 -29.34 4.31
N LEU A 81 6.31 -28.95 4.75
CA LEU A 81 7.56 -29.20 4.05
C LEU A 81 8.17 -30.52 4.55
N TYR A 82 8.65 -31.37 3.65
CA TYR A 82 9.24 -32.66 4.03
C TYR A 82 10.43 -33.05 3.15
N GLU A 83 11.26 -33.97 3.65
CA GLU A 83 12.29 -34.63 2.83
C GLU A 83 11.74 -35.88 2.12
N PRO A 84 12.20 -36.21 0.90
CA PRO A 84 11.75 -37.40 0.18
C PRO A 84 11.81 -38.71 0.98
N GLU A 85 12.73 -38.84 1.95
CA GLU A 85 12.86 -40.10 2.72
C GLU A 85 11.72 -40.37 3.72
N VAL A 86 10.83 -39.40 3.94
CA VAL A 86 9.69 -39.56 4.86
C VAL A 86 8.34 -39.45 4.14
N GLU A 87 8.33 -39.55 2.80
CA GLU A 87 7.15 -39.42 1.95
C GLU A 87 6.01 -40.38 2.34
N ASP A 88 6.35 -41.60 2.77
CA ASP A 88 5.42 -42.63 3.24
C ASP A 88 4.59 -42.20 4.48
N ARG A 89 5.10 -41.25 5.26
CA ARG A 89 4.49 -40.75 6.49
C ARG A 89 3.72 -39.45 6.31
N VAL A 90 3.89 -38.77 5.17
CA VAL A 90 3.36 -37.42 4.93
C VAL A 90 1.83 -37.39 4.98
N SER A 91 1.16 -38.41 4.44
CA SER A 91 -0.31 -38.44 4.40
C SER A 91 -0.91 -38.39 5.80
N ALA A 92 -0.38 -39.18 6.75
CA ALA A 92 -0.87 -39.20 8.13
C ALA A 92 -0.70 -37.84 8.82
N VAL A 93 0.44 -37.19 8.60
CA VAL A 93 0.73 -35.86 9.18
C VAL A 93 -0.17 -34.79 8.56
N ALA A 94 -0.34 -34.80 7.23
CA ALA A 94 -1.21 -33.86 6.53
C ALA A 94 -2.66 -33.98 7.00
N GLU A 95 -3.18 -35.20 7.16
CA GLU A 95 -4.53 -35.44 7.70
C GLU A 95 -4.66 -34.94 9.15
N SER A 96 -3.67 -35.23 10.01
CA SER A 96 -3.68 -34.79 11.41
C SER A 96 -3.70 -33.26 11.55
N VAL A 97 -3.06 -32.54 10.63
CA VAL A 97 -2.94 -31.08 10.68
C VAL A 97 -4.12 -30.38 9.99
N PHE A 98 -4.50 -30.80 8.79
CA PHE A 98 -5.46 -30.05 7.97
C PHE A 98 -6.92 -30.41 8.23
N TYR A 99 -7.25 -31.69 8.52
CA TYR A 99 -8.65 -32.09 8.73
C TYR A 99 -9.29 -31.35 9.92
N PRO A 100 -8.62 -31.20 11.07
CA PRO A 100 -9.17 -30.44 12.18
C PRO A 100 -9.50 -28.97 11.87
N LEU A 101 -8.78 -28.33 10.92
CA LEU A 101 -9.10 -26.97 10.47
C LEU A 101 -10.40 -26.94 9.66
N TRP A 102 -10.56 -27.88 8.72
CA TRP A 102 -11.78 -28.00 7.92
C TRP A 102 -13.00 -28.38 8.76
N ASP A 103 -12.84 -29.28 9.73
CA ASP A 103 -13.88 -29.65 10.70
C ASP A 103 -14.31 -28.43 11.54
N ALA A 104 -13.37 -27.53 11.83
CA ALA A 104 -13.66 -26.25 12.49
C ALA A 104 -14.34 -25.21 11.58
N GLY A 105 -14.56 -25.52 10.30
CA GLY A 105 -15.20 -24.65 9.31
C GLY A 105 -14.30 -23.55 8.76
N LEU A 106 -12.98 -23.74 8.83
CA LEU A 106 -11.99 -22.76 8.35
C LEU A 106 -11.63 -22.99 6.89
N GLU A 107 -11.35 -21.91 6.18
CA GLU A 107 -10.76 -21.97 4.85
C GLU A 107 -9.23 -22.11 4.98
N VAL A 108 -8.67 -23.12 4.32
CA VAL A 108 -7.26 -23.52 4.45
C VAL A 108 -6.62 -23.56 3.08
N GLY A 109 -5.68 -22.65 2.83
CA GLY A 109 -4.71 -22.79 1.76
C GLY A 109 -3.60 -23.72 2.23
N HIS A 110 -3.43 -24.89 1.62
CA HIS A 110 -2.41 -25.84 2.06
C HIS A 110 -1.44 -26.23 0.93
N GLY A 111 -0.22 -26.55 1.31
CA GLY A 111 0.78 -27.13 0.42
C GLY A 111 1.52 -28.27 1.10
N VAL A 112 1.69 -29.40 0.41
CA VAL A 112 2.46 -30.55 0.90
C VAL A 112 3.55 -30.83 -0.13
N ARG A 113 4.80 -30.53 0.19
CA ARG A 113 5.87 -30.52 -0.82
C ARG A 113 7.25 -30.69 -0.24
N THR A 114 8.15 -31.18 -1.09
CA THR A 114 9.60 -31.12 -0.86
C THR A 114 10.13 -29.73 -1.20
N ILE A 115 11.38 -29.43 -0.82
CA ILE A 115 12.03 -28.16 -1.19
C ILE A 115 12.10 -28.01 -2.72
N GLU A 116 12.55 -29.03 -3.45
CA GLU A 116 12.69 -28.89 -4.92
C GLU A 116 11.34 -28.71 -5.62
N ALA A 117 10.28 -29.39 -5.14
CA ALA A 117 8.92 -29.17 -5.65
C ALA A 117 8.47 -27.73 -5.36
N CYS A 118 8.67 -27.25 -4.13
CA CYS A 118 8.33 -25.87 -3.74
C CYS A 118 9.04 -24.83 -4.60
N LEU A 119 10.34 -24.97 -4.82
CA LEU A 119 11.12 -24.05 -5.64
C LEU A 119 10.76 -24.17 -7.14
N THR A 120 10.39 -25.36 -7.61
CA THR A 120 9.92 -25.56 -8.99
C THR A 120 8.58 -24.86 -9.24
N ASP A 121 7.65 -24.95 -8.31
CA ASP A 121 6.38 -24.24 -8.36
C ASP A 121 6.58 -22.73 -8.28
N ALA A 122 7.42 -22.28 -7.33
CA ALA A 122 7.71 -20.86 -7.15
C ALA A 122 8.33 -20.23 -8.40
N LYS A 123 9.08 -20.99 -9.21
CA LYS A 123 9.61 -20.50 -10.49
C LYS A 123 8.51 -20.11 -11.49
N LYS A 124 7.33 -20.71 -11.40
CA LYS A 124 6.21 -20.48 -12.32
C LYS A 124 5.15 -19.55 -11.73
N ASP A 125 5.17 -19.32 -10.41
CA ASP A 125 4.17 -18.55 -9.69
C ASP A 125 4.82 -17.48 -8.81
N PHE A 126 4.73 -16.23 -9.26
CA PHE A 126 5.21 -15.08 -8.51
C PHE A 126 4.49 -14.91 -7.16
N TYR A 127 3.20 -15.28 -7.06
CA TYR A 127 2.48 -15.18 -5.80
C TYR A 127 3.02 -16.15 -4.75
N LEU A 128 3.45 -17.35 -5.17
CA LEU A 128 4.16 -18.27 -4.28
C LEU A 128 5.53 -17.73 -3.86
N GLN A 129 6.29 -17.09 -4.77
CA GLN A 129 7.55 -16.44 -4.40
C GLN A 129 7.33 -15.38 -3.31
N VAL A 130 6.33 -14.53 -3.50
CA VAL A 130 5.94 -13.50 -2.53
C VAL A 130 5.46 -14.12 -1.21
N ALA A 131 4.67 -15.20 -1.26
CA ALA A 131 4.23 -15.90 -0.05
C ALA A 131 5.41 -16.52 0.73
N LEU A 132 6.47 -16.97 0.04
CA LEU A 132 7.69 -17.51 0.65
C LEU A 132 8.54 -16.42 1.32
N LEU A 133 8.45 -15.15 0.92
CA LEU A 133 9.07 -14.03 1.65
C LEU A 133 8.43 -13.82 3.03
N ASP A 134 7.18 -14.26 3.20
CA ASP A 134 6.46 -14.23 4.46
C ASP A 134 6.47 -15.57 5.19
N ALA A 135 7.27 -16.54 4.71
CA ALA A 135 7.37 -17.84 5.34
C ALA A 135 7.84 -17.72 6.80
N ARG A 136 7.02 -18.21 7.71
CA ARG A 136 7.28 -18.23 9.16
C ARG A 136 7.23 -19.66 9.66
N PHE A 137 8.29 -20.08 10.34
CA PHE A 137 8.35 -21.37 11.00
C PHE A 137 7.25 -21.47 12.06
N LEU A 138 6.51 -22.58 12.05
CA LEU A 138 5.54 -22.91 13.10
C LEU A 138 6.07 -24.04 14.00
N HIS A 139 6.40 -25.19 13.40
CA HIS A 139 6.78 -26.38 14.14
C HIS A 139 7.61 -27.38 13.32
N GLY A 140 8.28 -28.33 13.98
CA GLY A 140 9.01 -29.42 13.34
C GLY A 140 10.51 -29.14 13.14
N ASP A 141 11.08 -29.66 12.06
CA ASP A 141 12.50 -29.60 11.74
C ASP A 141 12.91 -28.17 11.33
N TYR A 142 13.53 -27.44 12.26
CA TYR A 142 13.97 -26.07 12.01
C TYR A 142 15.12 -25.95 10.99
N PRO A 143 16.15 -26.82 10.99
CA PRO A 143 17.14 -26.89 9.92
C PRO A 143 16.54 -27.00 8.51
N LEU A 144 15.47 -27.79 8.33
CA LEU A 144 14.79 -27.93 7.04
C LEU A 144 14.14 -26.60 6.58
N PHE A 145 13.53 -25.85 7.49
CA PHE A 145 13.02 -24.49 7.22
C PHE A 145 14.11 -23.53 6.78
N LEU A 146 15.24 -23.50 7.50
CA LEU A 146 16.37 -22.64 7.15
C LEU A 146 16.95 -22.98 5.78
N ARG A 147 16.98 -24.28 5.43
CA ARG A 147 17.41 -24.72 4.11
C ARG A 147 16.50 -24.19 3.01
N LEU A 148 15.18 -24.29 3.17
CA LEU A 148 14.21 -23.70 2.24
C LEU A 148 14.47 -22.19 2.06
N LYS A 149 14.56 -21.41 3.16
CA LYS A 149 14.81 -19.96 3.06
C LYS A 149 16.09 -19.67 2.29
N ARG A 150 17.18 -20.37 2.61
CA ARG A 150 18.48 -20.17 1.96
C ARG A 150 18.42 -20.47 0.46
N GLU A 151 17.83 -21.59 0.06
CA GLU A 151 17.74 -21.98 -1.35
C GLU A 151 16.81 -21.05 -2.14
N PHE A 152 15.69 -20.61 -1.53
CA PHE A 152 14.82 -19.60 -2.10
C PHE A 152 15.56 -18.29 -2.38
N MET A 153 16.29 -17.75 -1.39
CA MET A 153 17.07 -16.53 -1.54
C MET A 153 18.11 -16.65 -2.66
N GLN A 154 18.81 -17.79 -2.73
CA GLN A 154 19.85 -18.01 -3.75
C GLN A 154 19.28 -18.14 -5.17
N ARG A 155 18.12 -18.80 -5.34
CA ARG A 155 17.55 -19.11 -6.66
C ARG A 155 16.73 -17.96 -7.25
N PHE A 156 16.09 -17.15 -6.39
CA PHE A 156 15.11 -16.15 -6.83
C PHE A 156 15.51 -14.70 -6.57
N LEU A 157 16.33 -14.40 -5.55
CA LEU A 157 16.61 -13.02 -5.16
C LEU A 157 18.04 -12.59 -5.46
N LYS A 158 19.04 -13.38 -5.02
CA LYS A 158 20.45 -13.02 -5.17
C LYS A 158 20.85 -12.90 -6.64
N GLY A 159 21.30 -11.72 -7.05
CA GLY A 159 21.65 -11.39 -8.45
C GLY A 159 20.44 -11.18 -9.37
N ARG A 160 19.21 -11.19 -8.82
CA ARG A 160 17.94 -10.98 -9.53
C ARG A 160 17.09 -9.90 -8.88
N GLU A 161 17.68 -9.10 -8.00
CA GLU A 161 17.05 -8.04 -7.22
C GLU A 161 16.29 -7.07 -8.13
N LYS A 162 16.94 -6.67 -9.23
CA LYS A 162 16.38 -5.86 -10.30
C LYS A 162 15.10 -6.47 -10.90
N ALA A 163 15.16 -7.74 -11.32
CA ALA A 163 14.04 -8.40 -11.97
C ALA A 163 12.85 -8.54 -11.00
N PHE A 164 13.13 -8.80 -9.72
CA PHE A 164 12.09 -8.83 -8.69
C PHE A 164 11.39 -7.48 -8.53
N VAL A 165 12.13 -6.37 -8.52
CA VAL A 165 11.54 -5.02 -8.46
C VAL A 165 10.67 -4.74 -9.68
N GLU A 166 11.15 -5.07 -10.88
CA GLU A 166 10.39 -4.91 -12.13
C GLU A 166 9.09 -5.72 -12.11
N ASP A 167 9.15 -7.00 -11.73
CA ASP A 167 7.99 -7.88 -11.59
C ASP A 167 7.01 -7.32 -10.55
N MET A 168 7.50 -6.87 -9.39
CA MET A 168 6.65 -6.28 -8.35
C MET A 168 5.97 -4.99 -8.83
N ILE A 169 6.68 -4.11 -9.53
CA ILE A 169 6.11 -2.88 -10.12
C ILE A 169 5.02 -3.24 -11.14
N ALA A 170 5.26 -4.24 -11.99
CA ALA A 170 4.27 -4.70 -12.96
C ALA A 170 3.00 -5.25 -12.28
N HIS A 171 3.17 -6.09 -11.25
CA HIS A 171 2.06 -6.62 -10.47
C HIS A 171 1.28 -5.53 -9.72
N ARG A 172 1.95 -4.52 -9.17
CA ARG A 172 1.30 -3.35 -8.55
C ARG A 172 0.45 -2.59 -9.57
N LYS A 173 1.03 -2.24 -10.73
CA LYS A 173 0.33 -1.52 -11.81
C LYS A 173 -0.92 -2.26 -12.28
N GLU A 174 -0.81 -3.57 -12.53
CA GLU A 174 -1.95 -4.38 -12.96
C GLU A 174 -3.03 -4.49 -11.88
N ARG A 175 -2.64 -4.65 -10.62
CA ARG A 175 -3.58 -4.65 -9.50
C ARG A 175 -4.31 -3.31 -9.39
N HIS A 176 -3.58 -2.19 -9.42
CA HIS A 176 -4.19 -0.86 -9.41
C HIS A 176 -5.17 -0.75 -10.57
N ARG A 177 -4.80 -1.10 -11.79
CA ARG A 177 -5.72 -1.09 -12.95
C ARG A 177 -7.02 -1.90 -12.72
N ARG A 178 -6.93 -3.07 -12.08
CA ARG A 178 -8.08 -3.96 -11.83
C ARG A 178 -9.00 -3.50 -10.70
N PHE A 179 -8.42 -3.02 -9.59
CA PHE A 179 -9.16 -2.69 -8.37
C PHE A 179 -9.41 -1.19 -8.19
N GLY A 180 -8.93 -0.37 -9.14
CA GLY A 180 -9.09 1.07 -9.19
C GLY A 180 -7.75 1.75 -9.44
N ALA A 181 -7.44 2.12 -10.70
CA ALA A 181 -6.28 2.94 -11.03
C ALA A 181 -6.43 4.34 -10.40
N ASN A 182 -7.70 4.74 -10.23
CA ASN A 182 -8.11 5.91 -9.48
C ASN A 182 -8.36 5.46 -8.04
N ALA A 183 -7.52 5.90 -7.10
CA ALA A 183 -7.55 5.55 -5.67
C ALA A 183 -8.82 6.02 -4.91
N TYR A 184 -9.87 6.44 -5.62
CA TYR A 184 -10.97 7.26 -5.09
C TYR A 184 -12.34 6.65 -5.36
N LEU A 185 -12.42 5.32 -5.51
CA LEU A 185 -13.70 4.63 -5.53
C LEU A 185 -14.44 4.90 -4.22
N LEU A 186 -15.68 5.40 -4.30
CA LEU A 186 -16.61 5.55 -3.17
C LEU A 186 -16.69 4.30 -2.28
N GLU A 187 -16.45 3.13 -2.88
CA GLU A 187 -16.40 1.84 -2.22
C GLU A 187 -15.00 1.20 -2.39
N PRO A 188 -13.97 1.72 -1.69
CA PRO A 188 -12.61 1.26 -1.90
C PRO A 188 -12.44 -0.18 -1.41
N ASN A 189 -11.63 -0.95 -2.13
CA ASN A 189 -11.11 -2.21 -1.60
C ASN A 189 -9.92 -1.92 -0.69
N ILE A 190 -10.09 -2.16 0.62
CA ILE A 190 -9.11 -1.85 1.67
C ILE A 190 -7.81 -2.64 1.51
N LYS A 191 -7.88 -3.79 0.85
CA LYS A 191 -6.73 -4.66 0.61
C LYS A 191 -6.04 -4.35 -0.73
N GLU A 192 -6.81 -4.33 -1.82
CA GLU A 192 -6.26 -4.41 -3.18
C GLU A 192 -6.19 -3.06 -3.92
N SER A 193 -6.94 -2.03 -3.51
CA SER A 193 -6.90 -0.70 -4.17
C SER A 193 -5.52 -0.05 -4.06
N ARG A 194 -5.25 0.96 -4.89
CA ARG A 194 -4.08 1.83 -4.70
C ARG A 194 -4.16 2.49 -3.31
N GLY A 195 -3.08 2.37 -2.53
CA GLY A 195 -3.05 2.80 -1.13
C GLY A 195 -3.58 1.76 -0.13
N GLY A 196 -4.06 0.61 -0.60
CA GLY A 196 -4.54 -0.46 0.27
C GLY A 196 -3.41 -1.24 0.95
N LEU A 197 -3.78 -2.20 1.81
CA LEU A 197 -2.84 -3.05 2.55
C LEU A 197 -1.80 -3.73 1.65
N ARG A 198 -2.17 -4.10 0.42
CA ARG A 198 -1.26 -4.75 -0.53
C ARG A 198 -0.10 -3.86 -0.96
N ASP A 199 -0.27 -2.53 -0.99
CA ASP A 199 0.84 -1.61 -1.27
C ASP A 199 1.86 -1.60 -0.12
N ILE A 200 1.40 -1.67 1.12
CA ILE A 200 2.26 -1.83 2.31
C ILE A 200 3.01 -3.16 2.24
N HIS A 201 2.31 -4.25 1.89
CA HIS A 201 2.96 -5.56 1.72
C HIS A 201 4.00 -5.55 0.60
N SER A 202 3.71 -4.85 -0.51
CA SER A 202 4.64 -4.73 -1.63
C SER A 202 5.92 -3.99 -1.24
N ILE A 203 5.84 -2.96 -0.38
CA ILE A 203 7.01 -2.30 0.22
C ILE A 203 7.83 -3.34 1.00
N LEU A 204 7.21 -4.05 1.94
CA LEU A 204 7.90 -5.05 2.78
C LEU A 204 8.58 -6.14 1.95
N TRP A 205 7.87 -6.72 0.97
CA TRP A 205 8.41 -7.76 0.11
C TRP A 205 9.59 -7.27 -0.73
N THR A 206 9.49 -6.07 -1.27
CA THR A 206 10.57 -5.45 -2.05
C THR A 206 11.78 -5.18 -1.17
N SER A 207 11.59 -4.65 0.04
CA SER A 207 12.69 -4.41 0.98
C SER A 207 13.37 -5.69 1.45
N LYS A 208 12.61 -6.77 1.70
CA LYS A 208 13.17 -8.11 1.98
C LYS A 208 13.99 -8.62 0.81
N ALA A 209 13.47 -8.50 -0.42
CA ALA A 209 14.14 -9.00 -1.61
C ALA A 209 15.40 -8.21 -1.98
N LEU A 210 15.37 -6.88 -1.85
CA LEU A 210 16.49 -6.01 -2.20
C LEU A 210 17.61 -6.05 -1.15
N LEU A 211 17.26 -5.92 0.13
CA LEU A 211 18.21 -5.61 1.20
C LEU A 211 18.07 -6.53 2.43
N GLY A 212 17.18 -7.53 2.41
CA GLY A 212 16.97 -8.42 3.55
C GLY A 212 16.32 -7.76 4.76
N LEU A 213 15.60 -6.65 4.55
CA LEU A 213 14.97 -5.86 5.63
C LEU A 213 13.61 -6.44 6.00
N GLU A 214 13.43 -6.82 7.27
CA GLU A 214 12.27 -7.61 7.72
C GLU A 214 11.08 -6.75 8.17
N ASN A 215 11.26 -5.47 8.48
CA ASN A 215 10.21 -4.60 9.03
C ASN A 215 10.37 -3.12 8.63
N ILE A 216 9.31 -2.32 8.78
CA ILE A 216 9.29 -0.91 8.36
C ILE A 216 10.38 -0.08 9.04
N LYS A 217 10.70 -0.35 10.32
CA LYS A 217 11.78 0.34 11.02
C LYS A 217 13.14 0.11 10.33
N SER A 218 13.44 -1.11 9.91
CA SER A 218 14.67 -1.40 9.16
C SER A 218 14.69 -0.74 7.76
N ILE A 219 13.53 -0.45 7.17
CA ILE A 219 13.40 0.29 5.90
C ILE A 219 13.74 1.78 6.10
N GLU A 220 13.29 2.37 7.21
CA GLU A 220 13.69 3.72 7.64
C GLU A 220 15.20 3.79 7.91
N GLU A 221 15.74 2.86 8.70
CA GLU A 221 17.17 2.83 9.06
C GLU A 221 18.08 2.68 7.81
N ALA A 222 17.58 2.05 6.74
CA ALA A 222 18.26 1.94 5.45
C ALA A 222 18.09 3.19 4.55
N GLY A 223 17.31 4.19 4.96
CA GLY A 223 17.10 5.44 4.23
C GLY A 223 16.14 5.36 3.03
N LEU A 224 15.39 4.26 2.89
CA LEU A 224 14.42 4.10 1.80
C LEU A 224 13.14 4.92 2.03
N ILE A 225 12.77 5.12 3.30
CA ILE A 225 11.68 5.99 3.74
C ILE A 225 12.15 6.91 4.87
N THR A 226 11.49 8.04 5.06
CA THR A 226 11.78 8.93 6.20
C THR A 226 11.09 8.45 7.49
N LYS A 227 11.46 9.04 8.62
CA LYS A 227 10.83 8.76 9.92
C LYS A 227 9.36 9.14 9.93
N GLU A 228 9.02 10.28 9.35
CA GLU A 228 7.66 10.80 9.22
C GLU A 228 6.82 9.88 8.34
N GLU A 229 7.39 9.42 7.21
CA GLU A 229 6.75 8.43 6.34
C GLU A 229 6.52 7.11 7.07
N ARG A 230 7.48 6.61 7.86
CA ARG A 230 7.27 5.39 8.67
C ARG A 230 6.08 5.55 9.60
N ILE A 231 6.04 6.64 10.39
CA ILE A 231 4.97 6.87 11.37
C ILE A 231 3.62 6.93 10.65
N ALA A 232 3.52 7.71 9.58
CA ALA A 232 2.30 7.84 8.79
C ALA A 232 1.86 6.50 8.14
N LEU A 233 2.82 5.68 7.69
CA LEU A 233 2.56 4.36 7.11
C LEU A 233 2.07 3.36 8.17
N GLU A 234 2.66 3.36 9.37
CA GLU A 234 2.25 2.51 10.49
C GLU A 234 0.84 2.87 10.99
N ASP A 235 0.54 4.16 11.13
CA ASP A 235 -0.79 4.65 11.52
C ASP A 235 -1.84 4.25 10.47
N SER A 236 -1.54 4.45 9.19
CA SER A 236 -2.41 4.08 8.07
C SER A 236 -2.60 2.57 7.99
N TRP A 237 -1.55 1.79 8.19
CA TRP A 237 -1.64 0.33 8.25
C TRP A 237 -2.63 -0.08 9.34
N ASN A 238 -2.44 0.39 10.57
CA ASN A 238 -3.32 0.03 11.68
C ASN A 238 -4.78 0.46 11.46
N TYR A 239 -5.00 1.63 10.85
CA TYR A 239 -6.35 2.10 10.51
C TYR A 239 -7.03 1.17 9.49
N LEU A 240 -6.35 0.82 8.40
CA LEU A 240 -6.88 -0.09 7.38
C LEU A 240 -7.12 -1.50 7.95
N LEU A 241 -6.27 -1.98 8.87
CA LEU A 241 -6.51 -3.26 9.59
C LEU A 241 -7.81 -3.19 10.40
N ARG A 242 -8.07 -2.08 11.12
CA ARG A 242 -9.31 -1.91 11.90
C ARG A 242 -10.56 -1.96 11.01
N ILE A 243 -10.53 -1.29 9.86
CA ILE A 243 -11.65 -1.31 8.90
C ILE A 243 -11.87 -2.72 8.37
N ARG A 244 -10.81 -3.36 7.86
CA ARG A 244 -10.92 -4.70 7.26
C ARG A 244 -11.39 -5.74 8.28
N ASN A 245 -10.92 -5.66 9.54
CA ASN A 245 -11.44 -6.47 10.64
C ASN A 245 -12.95 -6.26 10.84
N ARG A 246 -13.41 -5.01 10.87
CA ARG A 246 -14.83 -4.70 11.05
C ARG A 246 -15.68 -5.23 9.88
N LEU A 247 -15.22 -5.06 8.64
CA LEU A 247 -15.92 -5.56 7.45
C LEU A 247 -16.10 -7.08 7.49
N HIS A 248 -15.09 -7.81 7.97
CA HIS A 248 -15.12 -9.27 8.12
C HIS A 248 -16.20 -9.71 9.12
N TYR A 249 -16.35 -9.00 10.26
CA TYR A 249 -17.40 -9.27 11.23
C TYR A 249 -18.80 -8.90 10.73
N ILE A 250 -18.96 -7.73 10.09
CA ILE A 250 -20.26 -7.28 9.54
C ILE A 250 -20.78 -8.31 8.54
N LYS A 251 -19.92 -8.75 7.62
CA LYS A 251 -20.33 -9.71 6.59
C LYS A 251 -20.45 -11.15 7.11
N SER A 252 -19.89 -11.44 8.29
CA SER A 252 -19.66 -12.81 8.77
C SER A 252 -18.95 -13.66 7.72
N GLY A 253 -17.92 -13.08 7.08
CA GLY A 253 -17.21 -13.69 5.96
C GLY A 253 -16.17 -12.76 5.35
N LYS A 254 -15.48 -13.24 4.30
CA LYS A 254 -14.48 -12.45 3.59
C LYS A 254 -15.13 -11.28 2.86
N ASN A 255 -14.85 -10.07 3.31
CA ASN A 255 -15.15 -8.86 2.57
C ASN A 255 -14.04 -7.83 2.76
N ASP A 256 -13.41 -7.45 1.66
CA ASP A 256 -12.32 -6.46 1.66
C ASP A 256 -12.76 -5.12 1.04
N ARG A 257 -14.01 -5.02 0.54
CA ARG A 257 -14.56 -3.79 -0.05
C ARG A 257 -15.49 -3.07 0.94
N LEU A 258 -15.27 -1.77 1.10
CA LEU A 258 -16.07 -0.88 1.94
C LEU A 258 -17.29 -0.38 1.15
N PHE A 259 -18.26 -1.26 0.94
CA PHE A 259 -19.53 -0.91 0.28
C PHE A 259 -20.29 0.14 1.07
N PHE A 260 -21.10 0.94 0.38
CA PHE A 260 -21.93 2.00 0.97
C PHE A 260 -22.76 1.52 2.16
N GLU A 261 -23.38 0.35 2.03
CA GLU A 261 -24.20 -0.28 3.09
C GLU A 261 -23.42 -0.55 4.39
N TYR A 262 -22.09 -0.68 4.33
CA TYR A 262 -21.25 -0.93 5.50
C TYR A 262 -20.59 0.33 6.06
N GLN A 263 -20.59 1.45 5.33
CA GLN A 263 -19.85 2.66 5.71
C GLN A 263 -20.37 3.27 7.02
N GLU A 264 -21.68 3.38 7.20
CA GLU A 264 -22.28 3.95 8.41
C GLU A 264 -21.99 3.10 9.66
N GLU A 265 -22.08 1.77 9.52
CA GLU A 265 -21.81 0.84 10.61
C GLU A 265 -20.33 0.83 11.01
N VAL A 266 -19.42 0.87 10.03
CA VAL A 266 -17.98 0.97 10.27
C VAL A 266 -17.62 2.33 10.88
N SER A 267 -18.19 3.42 10.35
CA SER A 267 -18.03 4.79 10.86
C SER A 267 -18.41 4.86 12.34
N SER A 268 -19.61 4.40 12.68
CA SER A 268 -20.10 4.35 14.07
C SER A 268 -19.20 3.51 14.97
N PHE A 269 -18.73 2.35 14.49
CA PHE A 269 -17.82 1.48 15.25
C PHE A 269 -16.46 2.15 15.54
N LEU A 270 -15.94 2.94 14.60
CA LEU A 270 -14.69 3.67 14.78
C LEU A 270 -14.85 4.93 15.65
N GLY A 271 -16.09 5.30 15.99
CA GLY A 271 -16.41 6.38 16.93
C GLY A 271 -16.67 7.74 16.26
N HIS A 272 -16.88 7.75 14.95
CA HIS A 272 -17.19 8.95 14.19
C HIS A 272 -18.59 9.48 14.51
N LYS A 273 -18.74 10.81 14.52
CA LYS A 273 -19.97 11.50 14.88
C LYS A 273 -20.21 12.69 13.97
N ASP A 274 -21.48 13.04 13.80
CA ASP A 274 -21.87 14.24 13.08
C ASP A 274 -21.29 15.48 13.74
N SER A 275 -20.66 16.35 12.95
CA SER A 275 -20.11 17.62 13.42
C SER A 275 -19.87 18.59 12.26
N ASN A 276 -19.92 19.89 12.52
CA ASN A 276 -19.63 20.96 11.54
C ASN A 276 -20.40 20.82 10.21
N ASN A 277 -21.70 20.49 10.27
CA ASN A 277 -22.57 20.25 9.10
C ASN A 277 -22.13 19.10 8.18
N MET A 278 -21.30 18.17 8.68
CA MET A 278 -20.84 16.98 7.97
C MET A 278 -21.24 15.73 8.76
N LEU A 279 -21.71 14.70 8.05
CA LEU A 279 -22.14 13.44 8.64
C LEU A 279 -20.94 12.65 9.18
N GLY A 280 -21.13 11.85 10.24
CA GLY A 280 -20.07 10.99 10.77
C GLY A 280 -19.51 10.01 9.74
N VAL A 281 -20.32 9.58 8.78
CA VAL A 281 -19.87 8.74 7.65
C VAL A 281 -18.98 9.52 6.67
N GLU A 282 -19.21 10.81 6.47
CA GLU A 282 -18.38 11.66 5.60
C GLU A 282 -17.03 11.96 6.26
N HIS A 283 -17.02 12.25 7.57
CA HIS A 283 -15.77 12.35 8.36
C HIS A 283 -14.96 11.05 8.27
N PHE A 284 -15.61 9.91 8.45
CA PHE A 284 -15.01 8.60 8.30
C PHE A 284 -14.40 8.40 6.91
N MET A 285 -15.15 8.67 5.85
CA MET A 285 -14.65 8.49 4.49
C MET A 285 -13.49 9.45 4.18
N LYS A 286 -13.52 10.69 4.69
CA LYS A 286 -12.40 11.64 4.58
C LYS A 286 -11.12 11.07 5.21
N GLU A 287 -11.20 10.45 6.38
CA GLU A 287 -10.06 9.75 6.98
C GLU A 287 -9.60 8.52 6.19
N VAL A 288 -10.52 7.71 5.67
CA VAL A 288 -10.20 6.55 4.82
C VAL A 288 -9.38 6.97 3.62
N TYR A 289 -9.82 7.99 2.88
CA TYR A 289 -9.08 8.50 1.73
C TYR A 289 -7.75 9.11 2.13
N GLY A 290 -7.66 9.81 3.27
CA GLY A 290 -6.39 10.30 3.79
C GLY A 290 -5.37 9.19 4.03
N HIS A 291 -5.80 8.08 4.64
CA HIS A 291 -4.94 6.92 4.88
C HIS A 291 -4.56 6.19 3.59
N LEU A 292 -5.51 5.96 2.67
CA LEU A 292 -5.22 5.36 1.36
C LEU A 292 -4.23 6.23 0.57
N GLN A 293 -4.43 7.56 0.54
CA GLN A 293 -3.51 8.47 -0.13
C GLN A 293 -2.12 8.43 0.47
N THR A 294 -2.03 8.46 1.80
CA THR A 294 -0.76 8.38 2.52
C THR A 294 0.02 7.14 2.14
N VAL A 295 -0.62 5.97 2.15
CA VAL A 295 0.01 4.70 1.72
C VAL A 295 0.41 4.77 0.24
N ALA A 296 -0.44 5.32 -0.62
CA ALA A 296 -0.19 5.40 -2.05
C ALA A 296 1.04 6.26 -2.38
N VAL A 297 1.13 7.46 -1.80
CA VAL A 297 2.25 8.39 -1.99
C VAL A 297 3.55 7.79 -1.48
N ILE A 298 3.55 7.25 -0.25
CA ILE A 298 4.75 6.62 0.33
C ILE A 298 5.18 5.41 -0.51
N SER A 299 4.23 4.59 -0.96
CA SER A 299 4.52 3.43 -1.81
C SER A 299 5.17 3.86 -3.13
N ASP A 300 4.65 4.89 -3.80
CA ASP A 300 5.19 5.34 -5.07
C ASP A 300 6.59 5.95 -4.92
N LEU A 301 6.82 6.79 -3.90
CA LEU A 301 8.15 7.31 -3.58
C LEU A 301 9.14 6.19 -3.22
N PHE A 302 8.69 5.19 -2.45
CA PHE A 302 9.49 4.01 -2.13
C PHE A 302 9.91 3.25 -3.38
N PHE A 303 9.00 3.00 -4.32
CA PHE A 303 9.32 2.26 -5.55
C PHE A 303 10.22 3.06 -6.50
N GLU A 304 10.10 4.38 -6.55
CA GLU A 304 11.07 5.24 -7.26
C GLU A 304 12.47 5.12 -6.63
N CYS A 305 12.56 5.13 -5.30
CA CYS A 305 13.82 4.95 -4.57
C CYS A 305 14.40 3.54 -4.75
N ALA A 306 13.58 2.49 -4.64
CA ALA A 306 13.97 1.10 -4.82
C ALA A 306 14.48 0.82 -6.24
N TYR A 307 13.89 1.46 -7.25
CA TYR A 307 14.35 1.42 -8.62
C TYR A 307 15.74 2.05 -8.76
N GLU A 308 15.99 3.20 -8.15
CA GLU A 308 17.32 3.82 -8.15
C GLU A 308 18.37 2.95 -7.46
N VAL A 309 18.08 2.44 -6.26
CA VAL A 309 19.02 1.59 -5.49
C VAL A 309 19.34 0.28 -6.21
N SER A 310 18.43 -0.24 -7.03
CA SER A 310 18.68 -1.42 -7.87
C SER A 310 19.49 -1.14 -9.14
N ASN A 311 20.11 0.04 -9.25
CA ASN A 311 20.89 0.51 -10.42
C ASN A 311 20.11 0.45 -11.72
N LEU A 312 18.81 0.74 -11.65
CA LEU A 312 17.92 0.77 -12.81
C LEU A 312 17.80 2.14 -13.47
N SER A 313 18.35 3.21 -12.87
CA SER A 313 18.38 4.51 -13.52
C SER A 313 19.49 4.55 -14.58
N ALA A 314 19.09 4.28 -15.82
CA ALA A 314 19.89 4.59 -16.99
C ALA A 314 19.00 5.39 -17.94
N CYS A 315 18.75 6.67 -17.61
CA CYS A 315 18.23 7.58 -18.62
C CYS A 315 19.40 8.10 -19.45
N SER A 316 19.31 7.99 -20.78
CA SER A 316 20.34 8.44 -21.71
C SER A 316 20.28 9.92 -22.05
N LYS A 317 19.31 10.68 -21.49
CA LYS A 317 19.24 12.13 -21.69
C LYS A 317 20.28 12.83 -20.82
N GLU A 318 20.94 13.83 -21.40
CA GLU A 318 21.91 14.65 -20.68
C GLU A 318 21.25 15.44 -19.54
N ASN A 319 21.94 15.49 -18.40
CA ASN A 319 21.56 16.37 -17.31
C ASN A 319 21.59 17.82 -17.80
N LYS A 320 20.54 18.57 -17.51
CA LYS A 320 20.37 19.94 -18.02
C LYS A 320 19.87 20.85 -16.93
N ILE A 321 20.57 21.96 -16.70
CA ILE A 321 20.10 23.04 -15.83
C ILE A 321 18.96 23.77 -16.56
N LEU A 322 17.79 23.85 -15.94
CA LEU A 322 16.63 24.54 -16.48
C LEU A 322 16.61 26.01 -16.04
N GLU A 323 16.94 26.25 -14.77
CA GLU A 323 17.18 27.56 -14.17
C GLU A 323 18.05 27.40 -12.91
N PRO A 324 18.61 28.49 -12.34
CA PRO A 324 19.34 28.40 -11.07
C PRO A 324 18.49 27.73 -9.98
N GLY A 325 18.94 26.58 -9.48
CA GLY A 325 18.24 25.78 -8.47
C GLY A 325 17.44 24.59 -9.01
N ILE A 326 17.13 24.53 -10.30
CA ILE A 326 16.32 23.46 -10.91
C ILE A 326 17.02 22.87 -12.13
N GLU A 327 17.13 21.55 -12.14
CA GLU A 327 17.77 20.79 -13.21
C GLU A 327 16.96 19.55 -13.61
N VAL A 328 17.38 18.92 -14.70
CA VAL A 328 16.94 17.59 -15.09
C VAL A 328 18.05 16.60 -14.75
N ILE A 329 17.74 15.59 -13.94
CA ILE A 329 18.58 14.41 -13.69
C ILE A 329 17.75 13.16 -13.94
N ASP A 330 18.32 12.18 -14.64
CA ASP A 330 17.66 10.89 -14.94
C ASP A 330 16.26 11.06 -15.52
N CYS A 331 16.10 12.08 -16.40
CA CYS A 331 14.81 12.44 -17.00
C CYS A 331 13.72 12.85 -16.01
N ARG A 332 14.13 13.42 -14.87
CA ARG A 332 13.23 13.95 -13.84
C ARG A 332 13.64 15.35 -13.42
N ILE A 333 12.65 16.16 -13.02
CA ILE A 333 12.90 17.49 -12.47
C ILE A 333 13.46 17.35 -11.05
N ASN A 334 14.62 17.94 -10.81
CA ASN A 334 15.33 17.90 -9.53
C ASN A 334 15.63 19.30 -9.01
N LEU A 335 15.50 19.47 -7.69
CA LEU A 335 16.03 20.64 -6.98
C LEU A 335 17.51 20.39 -6.63
N THR A 336 18.40 21.28 -7.05
CA THR A 336 19.86 21.07 -6.93
C THR A 336 20.34 21.06 -5.48
N GLU A 337 19.87 22.02 -4.67
CA GLU A 337 20.30 22.21 -3.29
C GLU A 337 19.11 22.62 -2.40
N PRO A 338 18.79 21.87 -1.33
CA PRO A 338 17.69 22.21 -0.42
C PRO A 338 17.82 23.58 0.25
N SER A 339 19.05 24.00 0.56
CA SER A 339 19.35 25.29 1.21
C SER A 339 18.95 26.51 0.36
N LEU A 340 18.70 26.32 -0.94
CA LEU A 340 18.19 27.39 -1.80
C LEU A 340 16.75 27.78 -1.45
N LEU A 341 15.96 26.88 -0.87
CA LEU A 341 14.56 27.15 -0.51
C LEU A 341 14.44 28.22 0.58
N GLU A 342 15.42 28.31 1.49
CA GLU A 342 15.45 29.36 2.53
C GLU A 342 15.58 30.77 1.92
N LYS A 343 16.21 30.89 0.74
CA LYS A 343 16.44 32.18 0.07
C LYS A 343 15.45 32.43 -1.07
N CYS A 344 15.01 31.36 -1.73
CA CYS A 344 14.22 31.38 -2.95
C CYS A 344 13.06 30.39 -2.83
N SER A 345 12.17 30.60 -1.86
CA SER A 345 11.04 29.70 -1.57
C SER A 345 10.05 29.56 -2.74
N TYR A 346 9.99 30.53 -3.66
CA TYR A 346 9.19 30.44 -4.89
C TYR A 346 9.60 29.26 -5.81
N LEU A 347 10.80 28.69 -5.62
CA LEU A 347 11.24 27.50 -6.35
C LEU A 347 10.33 26.29 -6.09
N LEU A 348 9.65 26.24 -4.93
CA LEU A 348 8.67 25.19 -4.61
C LEU A 348 7.60 25.05 -5.69
N MET A 349 7.09 26.17 -6.23
CA MET A 349 6.09 26.15 -7.31
C MET A 349 6.73 26.06 -8.70
N ARG A 350 7.91 26.67 -8.90
CA ARG A 350 8.62 26.63 -10.18
C ARG A 350 8.97 25.21 -10.63
N LEU A 351 9.24 24.30 -9.69
CA LEU A 351 9.44 22.87 -9.99
C LEU A 351 8.27 22.29 -10.79
N PHE A 352 7.03 22.58 -10.38
CA PHE A 352 5.83 22.10 -11.05
C PHE A 352 5.59 22.79 -12.39
N ALA A 353 5.90 24.09 -12.50
CA ALA A 353 5.88 24.79 -13.79
C ALA A 353 6.86 24.17 -14.80
N HIS A 354 8.07 23.80 -14.34
CA HIS A 354 9.05 23.09 -15.17
C HIS A 354 8.61 21.67 -15.52
N ALA A 355 8.00 20.94 -14.58
CA ALA A 355 7.43 19.62 -14.84
C ALA A 355 6.32 19.69 -15.91
N ALA A 356 5.40 20.67 -15.80
CA ALA A 356 4.35 20.91 -16.79
C ALA A 356 4.92 21.17 -18.19
N ARG A 357 5.85 22.13 -18.30
CA ARG A 357 6.44 22.52 -19.59
C ARG A 357 7.24 21.40 -20.26
N THR A 358 7.92 20.57 -19.48
CA THR A 358 8.83 19.53 -20.01
C THR A 358 8.16 18.17 -20.16
N GLY A 359 6.99 17.96 -19.54
CA GLY A 359 6.35 16.66 -19.42
C GLY A 359 7.15 15.64 -18.58
N LEU A 360 8.18 16.09 -17.86
CA LEU A 360 9.01 15.21 -17.02
C LEU A 360 8.46 15.13 -15.60
N PRO A 361 8.44 13.93 -14.98
CA PRO A 361 8.03 13.79 -13.59
C PRO A 361 9.07 14.42 -12.65
N ILE A 362 8.62 14.77 -11.45
CA ILE A 362 9.48 15.33 -10.41
C ILE A 362 10.18 14.18 -9.67
N TYR A 363 11.47 14.35 -9.40
CA TYR A 363 12.29 13.38 -8.69
C TYR A 363 11.78 13.14 -7.27
N TYR A 364 11.72 11.87 -6.82
CA TYR A 364 11.15 11.50 -5.52
C TYR A 364 11.76 12.25 -4.33
N ARG A 365 13.08 12.48 -4.31
CA ARG A 365 13.72 13.27 -3.24
C ARG A 365 13.28 14.73 -3.27
N THR A 366 13.09 15.29 -4.47
CA THR A 366 12.56 16.64 -4.63
C THR A 366 11.11 16.73 -4.14
N ARG A 367 10.27 15.72 -4.40
CA ARG A 367 8.90 15.66 -3.85
C ARG A 367 8.91 15.65 -2.32
N ARG A 368 9.76 14.83 -1.70
CA ARG A 368 9.96 14.80 -0.24
C ARG A 368 10.42 16.16 0.30
N LEU A 369 11.35 16.83 -0.39
CA LEU A 369 11.82 18.16 -0.02
C LEU A 369 10.70 19.20 -0.07
N VAL A 370 9.82 19.16 -1.09
CA VAL A 370 8.65 20.05 -1.15
C VAL A 370 7.74 19.83 0.05
N THR A 371 7.38 18.58 0.36
CA THR A 371 6.54 18.25 1.53
C THR A 371 7.15 18.68 2.85
N ALA A 372 8.48 18.57 3.00
CA ALA A 372 9.18 18.94 4.22
C ALA A 372 9.33 20.47 4.42
N ASN A 373 9.05 21.29 3.40
CA ASN A 373 9.25 22.74 3.42
C ASN A 373 7.97 23.52 3.06
N LEU A 374 6.80 22.93 3.27
CA LEU A 374 5.51 23.60 3.01
C LEU A 374 5.27 24.80 3.93
N ASP A 375 5.92 24.84 5.10
CA ASP A 375 5.88 25.94 6.06
C ASP A 375 6.51 27.24 5.52
N LEU A 376 7.37 27.15 4.51
CA LEU A 376 7.90 28.32 3.79
C LEU A 376 6.83 29.05 2.94
N VAL A 377 5.65 28.44 2.74
CA VAL A 377 4.52 29.03 1.97
C VAL A 377 3.64 29.88 2.88
N ASP A 378 4.19 31.00 3.31
CA ASP A 378 3.50 32.01 4.11
C ASP A 378 2.62 32.95 3.26
N GLU A 379 2.01 33.95 3.91
CA GLU A 379 1.13 34.93 3.26
C GLU A 379 1.89 35.80 2.23
N GLU A 380 3.15 36.12 2.50
CA GLU A 380 3.99 36.90 1.59
C GLU A 380 4.29 36.10 0.32
N LEU A 381 4.66 34.83 0.46
CA LEU A 381 4.90 33.98 -0.69
C LEU A 381 3.62 33.68 -1.47
N ARG A 382 2.49 33.48 -0.79
CA ARG A 382 1.18 33.27 -1.45
C ARG A 382 0.76 34.46 -2.32
N SER A 383 1.01 35.67 -1.84
CA SER A 383 0.71 36.92 -2.58
C SER A 383 1.79 37.33 -3.59
N SER A 384 2.92 36.61 -3.63
CA SER A 384 4.02 36.90 -4.55
C SER A 384 3.64 36.67 -6.02
N LYS A 385 4.00 37.65 -6.85
CA LYS A 385 3.85 37.57 -8.31
C LYS A 385 4.58 36.36 -8.91
N TYR A 386 5.76 36.02 -8.37
CA TYR A 386 6.54 34.86 -8.85
C TYR A 386 5.83 33.53 -8.60
N MET A 387 5.18 33.41 -7.43
CA MET A 387 4.42 32.21 -7.07
C MET A 387 3.17 32.07 -7.96
N ALA A 388 2.43 33.17 -8.15
CA ALA A 388 1.25 33.20 -9.00
C ALA A 388 1.58 32.88 -10.47
N GLU A 389 2.64 33.48 -11.04
CA GLU A 389 3.07 33.19 -12.41
C GLU A 389 3.49 31.72 -12.57
N ALA A 390 4.22 31.16 -11.62
CA ALA A 390 4.63 29.75 -11.65
C ALA A 390 3.43 28.81 -11.53
N PHE A 391 2.48 29.10 -10.64
CA PHE A 391 1.26 28.30 -10.48
C PHE A 391 0.41 28.32 -11.77
N LEU A 392 0.21 29.50 -12.36
CA LEU A 392 -0.51 29.63 -13.62
C LEU A 392 0.19 28.87 -14.76
N GLN A 393 1.52 28.91 -14.83
CA GLN A 393 2.29 28.11 -15.79
C GLN A 393 2.09 26.61 -15.58
N ALA A 394 2.18 26.14 -14.33
CA ALA A 394 1.95 24.73 -14.00
C ALA A 394 0.53 24.28 -14.42
N LEU A 395 -0.45 25.17 -14.28
CA LEU A 395 -1.84 24.93 -14.64
C LEU A 395 -2.09 24.93 -16.15
N GLN A 396 -1.35 25.73 -16.93
CA GLN A 396 -1.62 26.00 -18.36
C GLN A 396 -0.68 25.33 -19.36
N ASP A 397 0.56 25.01 -18.97
CA ASP A 397 1.62 24.59 -19.89
C ASP A 397 1.84 23.07 -19.91
N GLY A 398 0.95 22.29 -19.28
CA GLY A 398 1.13 20.86 -19.09
C GLY A 398 0.80 20.02 -20.33
N GLU A 399 1.79 19.32 -20.90
CA GLU A 399 1.53 18.19 -21.83
C GLU A 399 0.79 17.05 -21.10
N ARG A 400 1.04 16.91 -19.79
CA ARG A 400 0.42 15.92 -18.90
C ARG A 400 -0.10 16.61 -17.65
N PRO A 401 -1.17 17.40 -17.78
CA PRO A 401 -1.64 18.29 -16.70
C PRO A 401 -2.00 17.52 -15.44
N LEU A 402 -2.64 16.35 -15.61
CA LEU A 402 -3.07 15.53 -14.49
C LEU A 402 -1.90 15.01 -13.64
N GLU A 403 -0.80 14.55 -14.26
CA GLU A 403 0.37 14.02 -13.54
C GLU A 403 1.05 15.12 -12.69
N VAL A 404 1.13 16.34 -13.20
CA VAL A 404 1.71 17.49 -12.47
C VAL A 404 0.79 17.91 -11.33
N LEU A 405 -0.50 18.02 -11.59
CA LEU A 405 -1.50 18.37 -10.58
C LEU A 405 -1.59 17.33 -9.47
N ASP A 406 -1.49 16.04 -9.80
CA ASP A 406 -1.36 14.96 -8.83
C ASP A 406 -0.09 15.12 -7.99
N ALA A 407 1.04 15.42 -8.62
CA ALA A 407 2.27 15.67 -7.88
C ALA A 407 2.13 16.87 -6.93
N MET A 408 1.38 17.91 -7.32
CA MET A 408 1.11 19.07 -6.47
C MET A 408 0.17 18.73 -5.30
N LEU A 409 -0.83 17.90 -5.53
CA LEU A 409 -1.73 17.41 -4.49
C LEU A 409 -0.99 16.52 -3.49
N ASP A 410 -0.21 15.57 -4.00
CA ASP A 410 0.54 14.58 -3.24
C ASP A 410 1.59 15.22 -2.33
N THR A 411 2.30 16.24 -2.82
CA THR A 411 3.30 16.94 -2.01
C THR A 411 2.67 17.88 -0.99
N GLY A 412 1.39 18.24 -1.16
CA GLY A 412 0.66 19.19 -0.32
C GLY A 412 0.81 20.65 -0.72
N ILE A 413 1.55 20.95 -1.81
CA ILE A 413 1.79 22.35 -2.23
C ILE A 413 0.49 23.07 -2.63
N LEU A 414 -0.52 22.36 -3.14
CA LEU A 414 -1.83 22.96 -3.45
C LEU A 414 -2.50 23.53 -2.20
N ALA A 415 -2.57 22.73 -1.13
CA ALA A 415 -3.19 23.15 0.13
C ALA A 415 -2.38 24.23 0.86
N ALA A 416 -1.04 24.20 0.71
CA ALA A 416 -0.17 25.25 1.25
C ALA A 416 -0.34 26.59 0.49
N TYR A 417 -0.55 26.54 -0.83
CA TYR A 417 -0.70 27.73 -1.66
C TYR A 417 -2.14 28.29 -1.68
N ILE A 418 -3.15 27.42 -1.66
CA ILE A 418 -4.59 27.75 -1.63
C ILE A 418 -5.16 27.13 -0.34
N PRO A 419 -5.21 27.89 0.78
CA PRO A 419 -5.65 27.36 2.07
C PRO A 419 -7.04 26.71 2.03
N GLU A 420 -7.97 27.26 1.24
CA GLU A 420 -9.33 26.74 1.03
C GLU A 420 -9.33 25.31 0.46
N PHE A 421 -8.27 24.94 -0.26
CA PHE A 421 -8.10 23.59 -0.79
C PHE A 421 -7.94 22.55 0.33
N SER A 422 -7.52 22.97 1.53
CA SER A 422 -7.42 22.10 2.72
C SER A 422 -8.78 21.60 3.20
N GLU A 423 -9.84 22.39 3.03
CA GLU A 423 -11.19 22.06 3.48
C GLU A 423 -11.79 20.93 2.63
N ILE A 424 -11.52 20.97 1.32
CA ILE A 424 -12.02 20.00 0.33
C ILE A 424 -11.09 18.80 0.13
N LYS A 425 -9.90 18.81 0.74
CA LYS A 425 -8.94 17.70 0.66
C LYS A 425 -9.57 16.42 1.20
N PHE A 426 -9.55 15.36 0.39
CA PHE A 426 -10.17 14.06 0.69
C PHE A 426 -11.68 14.11 0.96
N LEU A 427 -12.35 15.21 0.63
CA LEU A 427 -13.77 15.35 0.86
C LEU A 427 -14.52 14.46 -0.14
N ALA A 428 -15.21 13.44 0.37
CA ALA A 428 -16.10 12.61 -0.42
C ALA A 428 -17.53 13.07 -0.22
N GLN A 429 -18.23 13.34 -1.31
CA GLN A 429 -19.67 13.56 -1.26
C GLN A 429 -20.37 12.21 -1.23
N HIS A 430 -21.22 12.00 -0.23
CA HIS A 430 -21.94 10.74 -0.03
C HIS A 430 -23.13 10.64 -0.99
N ASP A 431 -22.86 10.52 -2.29
CA ASP A 431 -23.88 10.27 -3.31
C ASP A 431 -23.38 9.30 -4.39
N VAL A 432 -24.31 8.84 -5.23
CA VAL A 432 -24.08 7.81 -6.26
C VAL A 432 -23.43 8.33 -7.55
N TYR A 433 -23.23 9.64 -7.69
CA TYR A 433 -22.75 10.28 -8.92
C TYR A 433 -21.25 10.60 -8.89
N HIS A 434 -20.66 10.81 -7.72
CA HIS A 434 -19.27 11.25 -7.61
C HIS A 434 -18.26 10.10 -7.51
N VAL A 435 -17.51 9.85 -8.58
CA VAL A 435 -16.46 8.81 -8.62
C VAL A 435 -15.14 9.26 -7.96
N HIS A 436 -15.02 10.53 -7.57
CA HIS A 436 -13.79 11.12 -7.03
C HIS A 436 -14.08 11.97 -5.80
N THR A 437 -13.08 12.12 -4.91
CA THR A 437 -13.10 13.17 -3.89
C THR A 437 -13.06 14.54 -4.57
N VAL A 438 -13.60 15.57 -3.91
CA VAL A 438 -13.78 16.91 -4.48
C VAL A 438 -12.46 17.48 -4.97
N ASP A 439 -11.41 17.45 -4.14
CA ASP A 439 -10.05 17.88 -4.50
C ASP A 439 -9.55 17.24 -5.80
N ARG A 440 -9.66 15.92 -5.94
CA ARG A 440 -9.23 15.18 -7.13
C ARG A 440 -10.09 15.52 -8.35
N HIS A 441 -11.40 15.65 -8.15
CA HIS A 441 -12.34 15.98 -9.24
C HIS A 441 -12.03 17.34 -9.87
N LEU A 442 -11.60 18.32 -9.08
CA LEU A 442 -11.17 19.62 -9.60
C LEU A 442 -9.92 19.48 -10.48
N LEU A 443 -8.94 18.68 -10.07
CA LEU A 443 -7.75 18.42 -10.90
C LEU A 443 -8.09 17.69 -12.20
N GLN A 444 -9.02 16.72 -12.14
CA GLN A 444 -9.53 16.06 -13.33
C GLN A 444 -10.23 17.07 -14.25
N THR A 445 -11.05 17.96 -13.70
CA THR A 445 -11.74 19.00 -14.47
C THR A 445 -10.75 19.89 -15.20
N VAL A 446 -9.66 20.29 -14.55
CA VAL A 446 -8.57 21.02 -15.20
C VAL A 446 -7.94 20.21 -16.33
N ALA A 447 -7.66 18.93 -16.10
CA ALA A 447 -7.07 18.07 -17.14
C ALA A 447 -8.00 17.90 -18.36
N GLU A 448 -9.31 17.74 -18.15
CA GLU A 448 -10.31 17.70 -19.23
C GLU A 448 -10.34 19.02 -20.01
N LEU A 449 -10.18 20.17 -19.34
CA LEU A 449 -10.10 21.47 -20.02
C LEU A 449 -8.89 21.57 -20.97
N HIS A 450 -7.79 20.88 -20.69
CA HIS A 450 -6.67 20.80 -21.63
C HIS A 450 -7.01 20.00 -22.88
N GLY A 451 -7.73 18.87 -22.74
CA GLY A 451 -8.25 18.13 -23.90
C GLY A 451 -9.21 18.97 -24.73
N LEU A 452 -10.15 19.65 -24.06
CA LEU A 452 -11.12 20.53 -24.73
C LEU A 452 -10.46 21.72 -25.43
N LYS A 453 -9.30 22.21 -24.95
CA LYS A 453 -8.54 23.27 -25.63
C LYS A 453 -8.07 22.85 -27.01
N GLU A 454 -7.72 21.59 -27.19
CA GLU A 454 -7.31 21.02 -28.48
C GLU A 454 -8.53 20.78 -29.38
N GLU A 455 -9.59 20.19 -28.84
CA GLU A 455 -10.83 19.87 -29.57
C GLU A 455 -11.60 21.12 -30.01
N GLU A 456 -11.75 22.10 -29.11
CA GLU A 456 -12.56 23.32 -29.28
C GLU A 456 -11.69 24.59 -29.35
N SER A 457 -10.59 24.51 -30.10
CA SER A 457 -9.59 25.59 -30.23
C SER A 457 -10.16 26.97 -30.56
N ARG A 458 -11.25 27.05 -31.34
CA ARG A 458 -11.91 28.33 -31.70
C ARG A 458 -12.54 29.02 -30.50
N ILE A 459 -13.16 28.25 -29.59
CA ILE A 459 -13.76 28.78 -28.36
C ILE A 459 -12.66 29.29 -27.44
N PHE A 460 -11.59 28.51 -27.28
CA PHE A 460 -10.44 28.90 -26.46
C PHE A 460 -9.72 30.15 -27.00
N MET A 461 -9.60 30.33 -28.31
CA MET A 461 -9.04 31.55 -28.91
C MET A 461 -9.90 32.79 -28.67
N ALA A 462 -11.21 32.63 -28.45
CA ALA A 462 -12.13 33.74 -28.16
C ALA A 462 -12.05 34.20 -26.69
N LEU A 463 -11.46 33.39 -25.79
CA LEU A 463 -11.29 33.74 -24.40
C LEU A 463 -10.20 34.81 -24.24
N LYS A 464 -10.56 35.97 -23.67
CA LYS A 464 -9.60 37.05 -23.37
C LYS A 464 -8.54 36.63 -22.36
N SER A 465 -8.91 35.77 -21.41
CA SER A 465 -8.06 35.35 -20.29
C SER A 465 -8.23 33.85 -20.01
N PRO A 466 -7.60 32.96 -20.78
CA PRO A 466 -7.75 31.51 -20.61
C PRO A 466 -7.37 31.00 -19.22
N HIS A 467 -6.43 31.66 -18.53
CA HIS A 467 -6.03 31.30 -17.16
C HIS A 467 -7.18 31.37 -16.15
N ILE A 468 -8.15 32.28 -16.35
CA ILE A 468 -9.32 32.40 -15.47
C ILE A 468 -10.21 31.16 -15.56
N LEU A 469 -10.33 30.57 -16.75
CA LEU A 469 -11.12 29.34 -16.94
C LEU A 469 -10.52 28.18 -16.14
N TYR A 470 -9.20 28.01 -16.21
CA TYR A 470 -8.50 26.98 -15.45
C TYR A 470 -8.57 27.23 -13.94
N LEU A 471 -8.46 28.48 -13.50
CA LEU A 471 -8.64 28.84 -12.09
C LEU A 471 -10.07 28.58 -11.60
N ALA A 472 -11.08 28.81 -12.44
CA ALA A 472 -12.48 28.56 -12.08
C ALA A 472 -12.85 27.07 -12.04
N ALA A 473 -12.01 26.20 -12.61
CA ALA A 473 -12.15 24.76 -12.53
C ALA A 473 -11.52 24.15 -11.26
N LEU A 474 -10.70 24.94 -10.55
CA LEU A 474 -10.19 24.67 -9.21
C LEU A 474 -11.03 25.41 -8.17
#